data_AF-A0AAD9C909-F1
#
_entry.id   AF-A0AAD9C909-F1
#
_cell.length_a   1.000
_cell.length_b   1.000
_cell.length_c   1.000
_cell.angle_alpha   90.00
_cell.angle_beta   90.00
_cell.angle_gamma   90.00
#
_symmetry.space_group_name_H-M   'P 1'
#
loop_
_entity.id
_entity.type
_entity.pdbx_description
1 polymer ?
#
loop_
_entity_poly.entity_id
_entity_poly.type
_entity_poly.pdbx_seq_one_letter_code
_entity_poly.pdbx_strand_id
1 'polypeptide(L)'
;GEVVDVQYAGVDDLRRAKDSLNLTNQIALVKLGRAPLLYKLSLLSELGFGGVLLYIDPCDAPPGSHTWHQAFRVTLNPGGKPAI
;
A
#
# COMPACT_ATOMS: atom_id res chain seq x y z
N GLY A 1 -11.05 -5.96 9.65
CA GLY A 1 -11.91 -4.79 9.42
C GLY A 1 -12.43 -4.77 8.00
N GLU A 2 -13.19 -3.74 7.66
CA GLU A 2 -13.60 -3.43 6.29
C GLU A 2 -12.39 -3.03 5.43
N VAL A 3 -12.55 -3.11 4.10
CA VAL A 3 -11.52 -2.72 3.14
C VAL A 3 -11.73 -1.27 2.73
N VAL A 4 -10.71 -0.43 2.90
CA VAL A 4 -10.73 0.99 2.49
C VAL A 4 -9.78 1.19 1.32
N ASP A 5 -10.28 1.67 0.19
CA ASP A 5 -9.43 2.10 -0.92
C ASP A 5 -8.75 3.43 -0.57
N VAL A 6 -7.44 3.38 -0.38
CA VAL A 6 -6.59 4.55 -0.07
C VAL A 6 -5.70 4.93 -1.25
N GLN A 7 -6.04 4.48 -2.47
CA GLN A 7 -5.33 4.80 -3.70
C GLN A 7 -3.83 4.50 -3.60
N TYR A 8 -2.97 5.50 -3.78
CA TYR A 8 -1.52 5.33 -3.71
C TYR A 8 -0.96 5.48 -2.30
N ALA A 9 -1.82 5.63 -1.29
CA ALA A 9 -1.47 5.97 0.09
C ALA A 9 -0.61 7.23 0.18
N GLY A 10 -0.89 8.22 -0.67
CA GLY A 10 -0.30 9.55 -0.57
C GLY A 10 -0.85 10.29 0.65
N VAL A 11 -0.13 11.29 1.14
CA VAL A 11 -0.54 12.06 2.32
C VAL A 11 -1.95 12.61 2.18
N ASP A 12 -2.33 13.11 1.00
CA ASP A 12 -3.67 13.64 0.75
C ASP A 12 -4.74 12.55 0.60
N ASP A 13 -4.38 11.35 0.15
CA ASP A 13 -5.29 10.19 0.15
C ASP A 13 -5.62 9.79 1.58
N LEU A 14 -4.60 9.74 2.44
CA LEU A 14 -4.71 9.33 3.83
C LEU A 14 -5.46 10.36 4.69
N ARG A 15 -5.23 11.66 4.45
CA ARG A 15 -6.02 12.73 5.08
C ARG A 15 -7.51 12.57 4.79
N ARG A 16 -7.87 12.40 3.51
CA ARG A 16 -9.26 12.19 3.10
C ARG A 16 -9.87 10.96 3.75
N ALA A 17 -9.14 9.83 3.77
CA ALA A 17 -9.62 8.60 4.40
C ALA A 17 -9.89 8.81 5.89
N LYS A 18 -8.97 9.46 6.62
CA LYS A 18 -9.08 9.73 8.05
C LYS A 18 -10.26 10.64 8.40
N ASP A 19 -10.54 11.64 7.57
CA ASP A 19 -11.65 12.57 7.79
C ASP A 19 -13.02 11.90 7.63
N SER A 20 -13.08 10.80 6.86
CA SER A 20 -14.33 10.10 6.53
C SER A 20 -14.63 8.85 7.37
N LEU A 21 -13.61 8.20 7.94
CA LEU A 21 -13.75 6.85 8.52
C LEU A 21 -12.85 6.67 9.76
N ASN A 22 -13.30 5.84 10.73
CA ASN A 22 -12.40 5.35 11.78
C ASN A 22 -11.53 4.22 11.22
N LEU A 23 -10.27 4.53 10.92
CA LEU A 23 -9.35 3.64 10.20
C LEU A 23 -8.77 2.49 11.04
N THR A 24 -9.05 2.46 12.35
CA THR A 24 -8.48 1.47 13.26
C THR A 24 -8.94 0.05 12.90
N ASN A 25 -8.00 -0.89 12.77
CA ASN A 25 -8.25 -2.31 12.46
C ASN A 25 -8.94 -2.57 11.10
N GLN A 26 -8.93 -1.59 10.20
CA GLN A 26 -9.35 -1.73 8.81
C GLN A 26 -8.22 -2.31 7.95
N ILE A 27 -8.56 -2.76 6.74
CA ILE A 27 -7.60 -3.26 5.75
C ILE A 27 -7.48 -2.23 4.64
N ALA A 28 -6.28 -1.70 4.38
CA ALA A 28 -6.07 -0.73 3.32
C ALA A 28 -5.90 -1.44 1.96
N LEU A 29 -6.63 -1.03 0.94
CA LEU A 29 -6.36 -1.40 -0.45
C LEU A 29 -5.48 -0.32 -1.09
N VAL A 30 -4.29 -0.72 -1.57
CA VAL A 30 -3.23 0.22 -1.98
C VAL A 30 -2.66 -0.16 -3.36
N LYS A 31 -2.56 0.85 -4.23
CA LYS A 31 -1.84 0.79 -5.50
C LYS A 31 -0.33 0.86 -5.29
N LEU A 32 0.42 -0.03 -5.93
CA LEU A 32 1.88 0.03 -6.02
C LEU A 32 2.35 1.21 -6.91
N GLY A 33 3.59 1.64 -6.74
CA GLY A 33 4.17 2.78 -7.48
C GLY A 33 4.06 4.14 -6.77
N ARG A 34 4.51 5.22 -7.44
CA ARG A 34 4.60 6.62 -6.95
C ARG A 34 5.50 6.91 -5.73
N ALA A 35 5.53 6.03 -4.74
CA ALA A 35 6.36 6.17 -3.55
C ALA A 35 6.87 4.79 -3.09
N PRO A 36 7.99 4.72 -2.33
CA PRO A 36 8.50 3.47 -1.79
C PRO A 36 7.45 2.75 -0.94
N LEU A 37 7.28 1.44 -1.17
CA LEU A 37 6.26 0.66 -0.47
C LEU A 37 6.41 0.75 1.05
N LEU A 38 7.64 0.65 1.57
CA LEU A 38 7.89 0.69 3.02
C LEU A 38 7.41 2.00 3.65
N TYR A 39 7.56 3.13 2.94
CA TYR A 39 7.05 4.42 3.39
C TYR A 39 5.51 4.46 3.44
N LYS A 40 4.83 3.86 2.46
CA LYS A 40 3.37 3.73 2.50
C LYS A 40 2.91 2.89 3.69
N LEU A 41 3.56 1.75 3.92
CA LEU A 41 3.23 0.84 5.01
C LEU A 41 3.46 1.49 6.38
N SER A 42 4.51 2.30 6.55
CA SER A 42 4.74 3.02 7.80
C SER A 42 3.61 4.00 8.10
N LEU A 43 3.17 4.78 7.12
CA LEU A 43 2.05 5.72 7.29
C LEU A 43 0.73 5.00 7.61
N LEU A 44 0.44 3.89 6.93
CA LEU A 44 -0.78 3.10 7.20
C LEU A 44 -0.75 2.47 8.59
N SER A 45 0.42 2.01 9.04
CA SER A 45 0.60 1.50 10.40
C SER A 45 0.40 2.60 11.45
N GLU A 46 0.90 3.82 11.22
CA GLU A 46 0.69 4.97 12.11
C GLU A 46 -0.79 5.36 12.22
N LEU A 47 -1.56 5.16 11.15
CA LEU A 47 -3.00 5.40 11.11
C LEU A 47 -3.84 4.25 11.71
N GLY A 48 -3.21 3.15 12.12
CA GLY A 48 -3.87 2.04 12.82
C GLY A 48 -4.54 1.01 11.91
N PHE A 49 -4.20 0.98 10.62
CA PHE A 49 -4.66 -0.10 9.73
C PHE A 49 -4.11 -1.44 10.22
N GLY A 50 -4.97 -2.46 10.27
CA GLY A 50 -4.63 -3.81 10.72
C GLY A 50 -4.05 -4.70 9.62
N GLY A 51 -4.12 -4.27 8.36
CA GLY A 51 -3.59 -5.02 7.22
C GLY A 51 -3.61 -4.21 5.93
N VAL A 52 -2.95 -4.73 4.89
CA VAL A 52 -2.84 -4.07 3.57
C VAL A 52 -2.99 -5.10 2.45
N LEU A 53 -3.85 -4.80 1.48
CA LEU A 53 -3.95 -5.48 0.20
C LEU A 53 -3.26 -4.62 -0.87
N LEU A 54 -2.32 -5.21 -1.59
CA LEU A 54 -1.53 -4.53 -2.62
C LEU A 54 -2.00 -4.97 -4.01
N TYR A 55 -2.06 -4.03 -4.95
CA TYR A 55 -2.27 -4.34 -6.36
C TYR A 55 -1.49 -3.38 -7.26
N ILE A 56 -1.28 -3.81 -8.51
CA ILE A 56 -0.71 -2.97 -9.57
C ILE A 56 -1.90 -2.42 -10.37
N ASP A 57 -2.03 -1.11 -10.45
CA ASP A 57 -3.01 -0.49 -11.34
C ASP A 57 -2.58 -0.73 -12.80
N PRO A 58 -3.43 -1.31 -13.66
CA PRO A 58 -3.11 -1.50 -15.08
C PRO A 58 -2.68 -0.20 -15.79
N CYS A 59 -3.15 0.96 -15.28
CA CYS A 59 -2.77 2.27 -15.82
C CYS A 59 -1.30 2.65 -15.53
N ASP A 60 -0.67 2.00 -14.54
CA ASP A 60 0.74 2.21 -14.20
C ASP A 60 1.67 1.17 -14.87
N ALA A 61 1.11 0.19 -15.57
CA ALA A 61 1.89 -0.82 -16.25
C ALA A 61 2.55 -0.26 -17.53
N PRO A 62 3.77 -0.68 -17.89
CA PRO A 62 4.39 -0.27 -19.15
C PRO A 62 3.50 -0.58 -20.37
N PRO A 63 3.45 0.30 -21.39
CA PRO A 63 2.69 0.05 -22.61
C PRO A 63 3.10 -1.28 -23.25
N GLY A 64 2.13 -2.13 -23.58
CA GLY A 64 2.37 -3.44 -24.20
C GLY A 64 2.70 -4.58 -23.21
N SER A 65 2.70 -4.32 -21.90
CA SER A 65 2.81 -5.39 -20.89
C SER A 65 1.45 -6.03 -20.61
N HIS A 66 1.33 -7.34 -20.86
CA HIS A 66 0.12 -8.12 -20.55
C HIS A 66 0.25 -8.77 -19.16
N THR A 67 0.00 -7.99 -18.11
CA THR A 67 0.15 -8.44 -16.71
C THR A 67 -1.04 -9.21 -16.17
N TRP A 68 -2.13 -9.35 -16.94
CA TRP A 68 -3.41 -9.93 -16.50
C TRP A 68 -3.30 -11.35 -15.92
N HIS A 69 -2.32 -12.14 -16.37
CA HIS A 69 -2.08 -13.51 -15.91
C HIS A 69 -0.76 -13.69 -15.17
N GLN A 70 -0.09 -12.60 -14.82
CA GLN A 70 1.19 -12.64 -14.12
C GLN A 70 0.97 -12.43 -12.63
N ALA A 71 1.37 -13.43 -11.83
CA ALA A 71 1.47 -13.24 -10.39
C ALA A 71 2.67 -12.34 -10.07
N PHE A 72 2.48 -11.42 -9.14
CA PHE A 72 3.58 -10.64 -8.56
C PHE A 72 3.77 -11.03 -7.10
N ARG A 73 4.99 -10.85 -6.61
CA ARG A 73 5.34 -11.06 -5.21
C ARG A 73 5.97 -9.79 -4.66
N VAL A 74 5.62 -9.46 -3.43
CA VAL A 74 6.24 -8.40 -2.65
C VAL A 74 6.99 -9.05 -1.51
N THR A 75 8.23 -8.64 -1.29
CA THR A 75 9.03 -9.05 -0.14
C THR A 75 9.58 -7.81 0.52
N LEU A 76 9.46 -7.71 1.84
CA LEU A 76 10.22 -6.74 2.61
C LEU A 76 11.56 -7.38 2.93
N ASN A 77 12.65 -6.66 2.63
CA ASN A 77 13.95 -7.08 3.11
C ASN A 77 13.89 -7.04 4.65
N PRO A 78 14.35 -8.10 5.36
CA PRO A 78 14.26 -8.17 6.81
C PRO A 78 15.12 -7.14 7.56
N GLY A 79 15.82 -6.26 6.83
CA GLY A 79 16.89 -5.42 7.35
C GLY A 79 18.15 -6.26 7.60
N GLY A 80 19.32 -5.72 7.23
CA GLY A 80 20.58 -6.32 7.68
C GLY A 80 20.70 -6.14 9.19
N LYS A 81 21.20 -7.15 9.91
CA LYS A 81 21.65 -6.95 11.29
C LYS A 81 22.73 -5.85 11.24
N PRO A 82 22.57 -4.69 11.89
CA PRO A 82 23.71 -3.81 12.08
C PRO A 82 24.75 -4.65 12.83
N ALA A 83 25.92 -4.86 12.21
CA ALA A 83 27.03 -5.51 12.89
C ALA A 83 27.36 -4.67 14.12
N ILE A 84 27.42 -5.35 15.26
CA ILE A 84 27.76 -4.78 16.57
C ILE A 84 29.23 -4.39 16.57
#